data_AF-A0A968B047-F1
#
_entry.id   AF-A0A968B047-F1
#
_cell.length_a   1.000
_cell.length_b   1.000
_cell.length_c   1.000
_cell.angle_alpha   90.00
_cell.angle_beta   90.00
_cell.angle_gamma   90.00
#
_symmetry.space_group_name_H-M   'P 1'
#
loop_
_entity.id
_entity.type
_entity.pdbx_description
1 polymer ?
#
loop_
_entity_poly.entity_id
_entity_poly.type
_entity_poly.pdbx_seq_one_letter_code
_entity_poly.pdbx_strand_id
1 'polypeptide(L)'
;NTVHADYASAAETIAKPHNAVLLVLLLICVFYHVVLGLQVVIEDYIQHEGLKHFAMLVMKFIAILFAASAIFSVLRIAFMPAAAGG
;
A
#
# COMPACT_ATOMS: atom_id res chain seq x y z
N ASN A 1 27.72 -15.03 -2.90
CA ASN A 1 26.55 -15.92 -3.08
C ASN A 1 25.72 -15.93 -1.81
N THR A 2 24.82 -14.96 -1.64
CA THR A 2 23.60 -15.03 -0.80
C THR A 2 22.72 -13.85 -1.23
N VAL A 3 21.90 -14.06 -2.25
CA VAL A 3 20.85 -13.11 -2.69
C VAL A 3 19.69 -13.19 -1.69
N HIS A 4 19.96 -12.87 -0.43
CA HIS A 4 18.95 -12.55 0.56
C HIS A 4 19.05 -11.05 0.76
N ALA A 5 18.05 -10.31 0.27
CA ALA A 5 17.94 -8.90 0.61
C ALA A 5 17.63 -8.83 2.10
N ASP A 6 18.67 -8.64 2.92
CA ASP A 6 18.49 -8.36 4.34
C ASP A 6 17.62 -7.12 4.51
N TYR A 7 16.87 -7.08 5.61
CA TYR A 7 16.00 -5.94 5.95
C TYR A 7 16.76 -4.60 5.86
N ALA A 8 18.04 -4.59 6.27
CA ALA A 8 18.91 -3.42 6.18
C ALA A 8 19.12 -2.95 4.74
N SER A 9 19.43 -3.87 3.81
CA SER A 9 19.67 -3.56 2.39
C SER A 9 18.39 -3.07 1.68
N ALA A 10 17.24 -3.64 2.05
CA ALA A 10 15.94 -3.19 1.56
C ALA A 10 15.59 -1.79 2.08
N ALA A 11 15.79 -1.53 3.38
CA ALA A 11 15.56 -0.24 3.99
C ALA A 11 16.45 0.85 3.39
N GLU A 12 17.73 0.56 3.12
CA GLU A 12 18.67 1.48 2.47
C GLU A 12 18.23 1.84 1.04
N THR A 13 17.69 0.85 0.30
CA THR A 13 17.18 1.07 -1.05
C THR A 13 15.94 1.96 -1.04
N ILE A 14 15.03 1.76 -0.07
CA ILE A 14 13.79 2.55 0.08
C ILE A 14 14.09 3.96 0.60
N ALA A 15 15.10 4.13 1.45
CA ALA A 15 15.50 5.43 2.00
C ALA A 15 15.97 6.42 0.92
N LYS A 16 16.33 5.95 -0.28
CA LYS A 16 16.63 6.82 -1.41
C LYS A 16 15.35 7.56 -1.86
N PRO A 17 15.38 8.90 -1.97
CA PRO A 17 14.17 9.71 -2.18
C PRO A 17 13.43 9.36 -3.47
N HIS A 18 14.14 9.01 -4.55
CA HIS A 18 13.54 8.59 -5.80
C HIS A 18 12.78 7.24 -5.67
N ASN A 19 13.36 6.27 -4.96
CA ASN A 19 12.72 4.97 -4.73
C ASN A 19 11.51 5.09 -3.80
N ALA A 20 11.61 5.91 -2.75
CA ALA A 20 10.47 6.20 -1.87
C ALA A 20 9.28 6.79 -2.65
N VAL A 21 9.53 7.79 -3.51
CA VAL A 21 8.48 8.41 -4.34
C VAL A 21 7.87 7.39 -5.29
N LEU A 22 8.69 6.60 -5.99
CA LEU A 22 8.20 5.54 -6.90
C LEU A 22 7.37 4.49 -6.15
N LEU A 23 7.78 4.10 -4.94
CA LEU A 23 7.07 3.12 -4.13
C LEU A 23 5.72 3.67 -3.64
N VAL A 24 5.67 4.94 -3.23
CA VAL A 24 4.39 5.60 -2.89
C VAL A 24 3.48 5.67 -4.10
N LEU A 25 4.00 6.05 -5.28
CA LEU A 25 3.23 6.10 -6.52
C LEU A 25 2.68 4.71 -6.88
N LEU A 26 3.51 3.67 -6.75
CA LEU A 26 3.13 2.29 -6.99
C LEU A 26 2.02 1.85 -6.03
N LEU A 27 2.14 2.16 -4.74
CA LEU A 27 1.11 1.86 -3.75
C LEU A 27 -0.22 2.51 -4.15
N ILE A 28 -0.22 3.79 -4.52
CA ILE A 28 -1.41 4.50 -4.98
C ILE A 28 -2.03 3.79 -6.19
N CYS A 29 -1.23 3.44 -7.21
CA CYS A 29 -1.71 2.73 -8.39
C CYS A 29 -2.31 1.36 -8.06
N VAL A 30 -1.67 0.59 -7.19
CA VAL A 30 -2.14 -0.75 -6.79
C VAL A 30 -3.45 -0.64 -6.01
N PHE A 31 -3.53 0.23 -5.01
CA PHE A 31 -4.78 0.41 -4.24
C PHE A 31 -5.92 0.92 -5.13
N TYR A 32 -5.63 1.84 -6.05
CA TYR A 32 -6.61 2.30 -7.02
C TYR A 32 -7.11 1.16 -7.93
N HIS A 33 -6.19 0.34 -8.45
CA HIS A 33 -6.52 -0.81 -9.30
C HIS A 33 -7.34 -1.87 -8.56
N VAL A 34 -6.98 -2.19 -7.31
CA VAL A 34 -7.70 -3.16 -6.49
C VAL A 34 -9.12 -2.69 -6.20
N VAL A 35 -9.32 -1.40 -5.89
CA VAL A 35 -10.66 -0.84 -5.64
C VAL A 35 -11.53 -0.95 -6.89
N LEU A 36 -11.00 -0.59 -8.07
CA LEU A 36 -11.73 -0.71 -9.33
C LEU A 36 -12.06 -2.16 -9.69
N GLY A 37 -11.08 -3.06 -9.59
CA GLY A 37 -11.27 -4.48 -9.93
C GLY A 37 -12.27 -5.16 -8.99
N LEU A 38 -12.15 -4.91 -7.68
CA LEU A 38 -13.05 -5.49 -6.69
C LEU A 38 -14.45 -4.88 -6.75
N GLN A 39 -14.59 -3.63 -7.22
CA GLN A 39 -15.90 -3.03 -7.43
C GLN A 39 -16.72 -3.84 -8.46
N VAL A 40 -16.14 -4.19 -9.60
CA VAL A 40 -16.84 -4.97 -10.63
C VAL A 40 -17.22 -6.35 -10.10
N VAL A 41 -16.33 -7.01 -9.35
CA VAL A 41 -16.65 -8.30 -8.70
C VAL A 41 -17.80 -8.16 -7.71
N ILE A 42 -17.82 -7.11 -6.88
CA ILE A 42 -18.92 -6.86 -5.95
C ILE A 42 -20.24 -6.67 -6.71
N GLU A 43 -20.21 -5.92 -7.81
CA GLU A 43 -21.38 -5.64 -8.63
C GLU A 43 -21.92 -6.88 -9.35
N ASP A 44 -21.05 -7.78 -9.80
CA ASP A 44 -21.45 -9.02 -10.50
C ASP A 44 -21.97 -10.10 -9.54
N TYR A 45 -21.39 -10.23 -8.35
CA TYR A 45 -21.70 -11.33 -7.44
C TYR A 45 -22.77 -11.00 -6.39
N ILE A 46 -23.00 -9.71 -6.06
CA ILE A 46 -23.99 -9.32 -5.04
C ILE A 46 -25.27 -8.79 -5.69
N GLN A 47 -26.29 -9.66 -5.72
CA GLN A 47 -27.60 -9.33 -6.28
C GLN A 47 -28.47 -8.46 -5.35
N HIS A 48 -28.25 -8.53 -4.03
CA HIS A 48 -28.98 -7.71 -3.06
C HIS A 48 -28.39 -6.28 -2.98
N GLU A 49 -29.17 -5.27 -3.37
CA GLU A 49 -28.72 -3.88 -3.40
C GLU A 49 -28.20 -3.37 -2.05
N GLY A 50 -28.89 -3.65 -0.93
CA GLY A 50 -28.45 -3.19 0.39
C GLY A 50 -27.08 -3.76 0.78
N LEU A 51 -26.87 -5.05 0.52
CA LEU A 51 -25.59 -5.72 0.81
C LEU A 51 -24.48 -5.23 -0.12
N LYS A 52 -24.79 -4.91 -1.38
CA LYS A 52 -23.84 -4.37 -2.36
C LYS A 52 -23.25 -3.03 -1.89
N HIS A 53 -24.10 -2.10 -1.46
CA HIS A 53 -23.66 -0.79 -0.96
C HIS A 53 -22.83 -0.92 0.32
N PHE A 54 -23.27 -1.78 1.24
CA PHE A 54 -22.51 -2.05 2.48
C PHE A 54 -21.13 -2.65 2.18
N ALA A 55 -21.06 -3.67 1.31
CA ALA A 55 -19.81 -4.29 0.90
C ALA A 55 -18.87 -3.28 0.23
N MET A 56 -19.39 -2.42 -0.65
CA MET A 56 -18.60 -1.38 -1.31
C MET A 56 -18.05 -0.36 -0.32
N LEU A 57 -18.85 0.05 0.68
CA LEU A 57 -18.41 0.95 1.75
C LEU A 57 -17.28 0.32 2.58
N VAL A 58 -17.47 -0.91 3.06
CA VAL A 58 -16.49 -1.63 3.87
C VAL A 58 -15.18 -1.83 3.10
N MET A 59 -15.27 -2.24 1.83
CA MET A 59 -14.12 -2.42 0.96
C MET A 59 -13.31 -1.13 0.80
N LYS A 60 -13.97 -0.01 0.50
CA LYS A 60 -13.30 1.30 0.37
C LYS A 60 -12.66 1.73 1.70
N PHE A 61 -13.31 1.48 2.82
CA PHE A 61 -12.78 1.81 4.14
C PHE A 61 -11.50 1.02 4.44
N ILE A 62 -11.51 -0.28 4.19
CA ILE A 62 -10.32 -1.14 4.35
C ILE A 62 -9.20 -0.67 3.39
N ALA A 63 -9.51 -0.39 2.13
CA ALA A 63 -8.53 0.07 1.16
C ALA A 63 -7.83 1.36 1.61
N ILE A 64 -8.57 2.34 2.14
CA ILE A 64 -8.00 3.58 2.66
C ILE A 64 -7.10 3.32 3.88
N LEU A 65 -7.54 2.48 4.82
CA LEU A 65 -6.75 2.15 6.02
C LEU A 65 -5.41 1.48 5.66
N PHE A 66 -5.44 0.53 4.71
CA PHE A 66 -4.23 -0.14 4.25
C PHE A 66 -3.34 0.80 3.43
N ALA A 67 -3.92 1.64 2.56
CA ALA A 67 -3.16 2.62 1.79
C ALA A 67 -2.45 3.62 2.70
N ALA A 68 -3.17 4.18 3.69
CA ALA A 68 -2.60 5.09 4.67
C ALA A 68 -1.47 4.43 5.48
N SER A 69 -1.68 3.19 5.95
CA SER A 69 -0.66 2.46 6.71
C SER A 69 0.59 2.15 5.86
N ALA A 70 0.40 1.77 4.59
CA ALA A 70 1.50 1.47 3.68
C ALA A 70 2.30 2.74 3.35
N ILE A 71 1.63 3.83 3.00
CA ILE A 71 2.29 5.12 2.71
C ILE A 71 3.02 5.62 3.97
N PHE A 72 2.37 5.57 5.14
CA PHE A 72 3.01 5.94 6.41
C PHE A 72 4.28 5.12 6.68
N SER A 73 4.25 3.80 6.43
CA SER A 73 5.42 2.93 6.57
C SER A 73 6.58 3.36 5.65
N VAL A 74 6.29 3.66 4.38
CA VAL A 74 7.30 4.12 3.41
C VAL A 74 7.88 5.47 3.82
N LEU A 75 7.03 6.43 4.18
CA LEU A 75 7.47 7.75 4.63
C LEU A 75 8.29 7.65 5.92
N ARG A 76 7.90 6.77 6.84
CA ARG A 76 8.66 6.51 8.07
C ARG A 76 10.05 5.97 7.75
N ILE A 77 10.20 5.05 6.80
CA ILE A 77 11.53 4.55 6.38
C ILE A 77 12.34 5.66 5.69
N ALA A 78 11.69 6.49 4.87
CA ALA A 78 12.36 7.56 4.13
C ALA A 78 12.83 8.73 5.03
N PHE A 79 12.07 9.06 6.08
CA PHE A 79 12.38 10.17 6.99
C PHE A 79 13.01 9.75 8.32
N MET A 80 13.07 8.45 8.64
CA MET A 80 13.83 7.99 9.81
C MET A 80 15.29 8.38 9.60
N PRO A 81 15.86 9.29 10.41
CA PRO A 81 17.29 9.51 10.37
C PRO A 81 17.94 8.16 10.68
N ALA A 82 18.83 7.70 9.81
CA ALA A 82 19.71 6.58 10.13
C ALA A 82 20.25 6.87 11.53
N ALA A 83 19.86 6.05 12.51
CA ALA A 83 20.17 6.33 13.89
C ALA A 83 21.67 6.62 13.97
N ALA A 84 22.02 7.76 14.57
CA ALA A 84 23.39 8.04 14.96
C ALA A 84 23.95 6.79 15.67
N GLY A 85 24.95 6.15 15.08
CA GLY A 85 25.53 4.94 15.64
C GLY A 85 26.50 4.24 14.69
N GLY A 86 27.78 4.61 14.80
CA GLY A 86 28.94 3.79 14.45
C GLY A 86 29.57 4.04 13.10
#